data_AF-A0A533BKJ3-F1
#
_entry.id   AF-A0A533BKJ3-F1
#
_cell.length_a   1.000
_cell.length_b   1.000
_cell.length_c   1.000
_cell.angle_alpha   90.00
_cell.angle_beta   90.00
_cell.angle_gamma   90.00
#
_symmetry.space_group_name_H-M   'P 1'
#
loop_
_entity.id
_entity.type
_entity.pdbx_description
1 polymer ?
#
loop_
_entity_poly.entity_id
_entity_poly.type
_entity_poly.pdbx_seq_one_letter_code
_entity_poly.pdbx_strand_id
1 'polypeptide(L)'
;MDTVSRPDAPQGDRQIRRVRWGDTVRIGFMTWLEDGTLVDSSIYSEPLIFTTGSQSIMEGIEMLVIGMSVGESKTEKITPDSAFGPYCPELSCEMSLSWLRAQGLCRWSG
;
A
#
# COMPACT_ATOMS: atom_id res chain seq x y z
N MET A 1 22.36 9.59 53.73
CA MET A 1 21.55 10.27 52.69
C MET A 1 22.40 10.17 51.44
N ASP A 2 22.32 9.02 50.79
CA ASP A 2 23.29 8.64 49.77
C ASP A 2 22.49 8.46 48.49
N THR A 3 22.58 9.49 47.65
CA THR A 3 21.90 9.59 46.37
C THR A 3 22.43 8.49 45.45
N VAL A 4 21.69 7.39 45.34
CA VAL A 4 21.97 6.37 44.33
C VAL A 4 21.53 6.95 42.98
N SER A 5 22.50 7.51 42.26
CA SER A 5 22.38 7.81 40.85
C SER A 5 21.99 6.52 40.11
N ARG A 6 20.79 6.52 39.52
CA ARG A 6 20.35 5.48 38.59
C ARG A 6 21.37 5.42 37.44
N PRO A 7 21.85 4.23 37.04
CA PRO A 7 22.58 4.09 35.80
C PRO A 7 21.61 4.43 34.66
N ASP A 8 21.99 5.40 33.84
CA ASP A 8 21.30 5.74 32.61
C ASP A 8 21.06 4.46 31.80
N ALA A 9 19.79 4.28 31.41
CA ALA A 9 19.38 3.20 30.54
C ALA A 9 20.25 3.22 29.28
N PRO A 10 20.64 2.05 28.73
CA PRO A 10 21.36 2.03 27.47
C PRO A 10 20.51 2.74 26.42
N GLN A 11 21.02 3.86 25.88
CA GLN A 11 20.54 4.45 24.65
C GLN A 11 20.71 3.37 23.58
N GLY A 12 19.65 2.60 23.36
CA GLY A 12 19.60 1.67 22.24
C GLY A 12 19.63 2.50 20.98
N ASP A 13 20.77 2.48 20.29
CA ASP A 13 20.86 2.89 18.90
C ASP A 13 19.70 2.23 18.17
N ARG A 14 18.67 3.01 17.82
CA ARG A 14 17.63 2.54 16.90
C ARG A 14 18.36 2.32 15.58
N GLN A 15 18.90 1.12 15.39
CA GLN A 15 19.52 0.75 14.15
C GLN A 15 18.39 0.68 13.14
N ILE A 16 18.21 1.78 12.42
CA ILE A 16 17.21 1.93 11.39
C ILE A 16 17.54 0.91 10.31
N ARG A 17 16.81 -0.22 10.34
CA ARG A 17 16.94 -1.24 9.30
C ARG A 17 16.35 -0.65 8.03
N ARG A 18 17.19 -0.54 7.01
CA ARG A 18 16.75 -0.24 5.65
C ARG A 18 16.29 -1.51 4.98
N VAL A 19 15.16 -1.43 4.29
CA VAL A 19 14.60 -2.55 3.54
C VAL A 19 15.51 -2.89 2.36
N ARG A 20 15.79 -4.18 2.17
CA ARG A 20 16.55 -4.72 1.04
C ARG A 20 15.73 -5.80 0.32
N TRP A 21 16.12 -6.10 -0.92
CA TRP A 21 15.57 -7.23 -1.67
C TRP A 21 15.64 -8.53 -0.85
N GLY A 22 14.53 -9.25 -0.77
CA GLY A 22 14.37 -10.47 0.01
C GLY A 22 13.87 -10.26 1.43
N ASP A 23 13.73 -9.00 1.90
CA ASP A 23 13.16 -8.73 3.21
C ASP A 23 11.62 -8.78 3.17
N THR A 24 11.04 -9.40 4.18
CA THR A 24 9.61 -9.34 4.45
C THR A 24 9.28 -8.06 5.20
N VAL A 25 8.41 -7.25 4.60
CA VAL A 25 8.00 -5.95 5.13
C VAL A 25 6.50 -5.90 5.31
N ARG A 26 6.08 -5.05 6.24
CA ARG A 26 4.67 -4.80 6.51
C ARG A 26 4.41 -3.31 6.34
N ILE A 27 3.57 -2.98 5.36
CA ILE A 27 3.29 -1.58 5.01
C ILE A 27 1.80 -1.30 5.13
N GLY A 28 1.47 -0.10 5.59
CA GLY A 28 0.18 0.51 5.33
C GLY A 28 0.35 1.44 4.14
N PHE A 29 -0.52 1.33 3.14
CA PHE A 29 -0.50 2.21 1.98
C PHE A 29 -1.88 2.83 1.77
N MET A 30 -1.90 3.93 1.05
CA MET A 30 -3.11 4.59 0.62
C MET A 30 -2.85 5.13 -0.78
N THR A 31 -3.74 4.81 -1.70
CA THR A 31 -3.61 5.17 -3.11
C THR A 31 -4.79 6.01 -3.51
N TRP A 32 -4.50 7.18 -4.08
CA TRP A 32 -5.47 8.12 -4.61
C TRP A 32 -5.20 8.35 -6.09
N LEU A 33 -6.27 8.53 -6.84
CA LEU A 33 -6.23 9.01 -8.22
C LEU A 33 -5.84 10.49 -8.25
N GLU A 34 -5.44 10.98 -9.43
CA GLU A 34 -5.09 12.40 -9.61
C GLU A 34 -6.26 13.35 -9.32
N ASP A 35 -7.49 12.85 -9.44
CA ASP A 35 -8.71 13.58 -9.12
C ASP A 35 -8.99 13.65 -7.60
N GLY A 36 -8.16 12.99 -6.77
CA GLY A 36 -8.31 12.90 -5.32
C GLY A 36 -9.21 11.73 -4.86
N THR A 37 -9.72 10.90 -5.77
CA THR A 37 -10.53 9.74 -5.43
C THR A 37 -9.68 8.67 -4.76
N LEU A 38 -10.09 8.21 -3.58
CA LEU A 38 -9.44 7.12 -2.87
C LEU A 38 -9.72 5.79 -3.60
N VAL A 39 -8.68 5.15 -4.12
CA VAL A 39 -8.79 3.84 -4.79
C VAL A 39 -8.77 2.73 -3.76
N ASP A 40 -7.76 2.78 -2.90
CA ASP A 40 -7.50 1.73 -1.92
C ASP A 40 -6.79 2.33 -0.70
N SER A 41 -7.07 1.79 0.47
CA SER A 41 -6.45 2.20 1.72
C SER A 41 -6.28 1.00 2.63
N SER A 42 -5.02 0.65 2.90
CA SER A 42 -4.65 -0.34 3.90
C SER A 42 -4.51 0.26 5.32
N ILE A 43 -4.77 1.56 5.48
CA ILE A 43 -4.71 2.27 6.78
C ILE A 43 -5.86 1.85 7.71
N TYR A 44 -7.03 1.55 7.16
CA TYR A 44 -8.21 1.11 7.92
C TYR A 44 -8.41 -0.42 7.88
N SER A 45 -7.54 -1.14 7.18
CA SER A 45 -7.62 -2.60 7.01
C SER A 45 -6.40 -3.30 7.62
N GLU A 46 -6.29 -4.61 7.39
CA GLU A 46 -5.05 -5.33 7.70
C GLU A 46 -3.88 -4.75 6.89
N PRO A 47 -2.72 -4.55 7.53
CA PRO A 47 -1.53 -4.05 6.85
C PRO A 47 -1.00 -5.10 5.88
N LEU A 48 -0.61 -4.65 4.68
CA LEU A 48 -0.11 -5.53 3.64
C LEU A 48 1.28 -6.07 4.01
N ILE A 49 1.42 -7.39 4.05
CA ILE A 49 2.68 -8.08 4.30
C ILE A 49 3.12 -8.69 2.98
N PHE A 50 4.32 -8.32 2.52
CA PHE A 50 4.91 -8.88 1.30
C PHE A 50 6.42 -9.01 1.44
N THR A 51 7.03 -9.82 0.58
CA THR A 51 8.49 -9.97 0.50
C THR A 51 9.00 -9.21 -0.70
N THR A 52 9.98 -8.34 -0.51
CA THR A 52 10.58 -7.60 -1.63
C THR A 52 11.30 -8.56 -2.59
N GLY A 53 11.07 -8.43 -3.88
CA GLY A 53 11.51 -9.33 -4.94
C GLY A 53 10.57 -10.49 -5.25
N SER A 54 9.41 -10.61 -4.57
CA SER A 54 8.49 -11.72 -4.82
C SER A 54 7.42 -11.43 -5.88
N GLN A 55 7.39 -10.21 -6.45
CA GLN A 55 6.37 -9.77 -7.41
C GLN A 55 4.93 -10.00 -6.91
N SER A 56 4.74 -10.06 -5.59
CA SER A 56 3.43 -10.32 -4.98
C SER A 56 2.57 -9.06 -4.89
N ILE A 57 3.17 -7.90 -5.15
CA ILE A 57 2.53 -6.60 -5.14
C ILE A 57 2.96 -5.80 -6.38
N MET A 58 2.36 -4.63 -6.57
CA MET A 58 2.73 -3.70 -7.64
C MET A 58 4.22 -3.34 -7.54
N GLU A 59 4.94 -3.50 -8.65
CA GLU A 59 6.39 -3.25 -8.74
C GLU A 59 6.74 -1.83 -8.30
N GLY A 60 5.88 -0.85 -8.58
CA GLY A 60 6.07 0.53 -8.15
C GLY A 60 6.09 0.69 -6.63
N ILE A 61 5.25 -0.05 -5.89
CA ILE A 61 5.24 -0.04 -4.41
C ILE A 61 6.48 -0.77 -3.88
N GLU A 62 6.84 -1.90 -4.50
CA GLU A 62 8.01 -2.68 -4.11
C GLU A 62 9.30 -1.85 -4.24
N MET A 63 9.51 -1.19 -5.37
CA MET A 63 10.65 -0.30 -5.59
C MET A 63 10.65 0.92 -4.65
N LEU A 64 9.47 1.43 -4.31
CA LEU A 64 9.30 2.54 -3.37
C LEU A 64 9.82 2.21 -1.98
N VAL A 65 9.51 0.99 -1.50
CA VAL A 65 9.84 0.55 -0.13
C VAL A 65 11.31 0.16 -0.01
N ILE A 66 11.96 -0.23 -1.11
CA ILE A 66 13.39 -0.58 -1.10
C ILE A 66 14.24 0.63 -0.75
N GLY A 67 15.10 0.48 0.25
CA GLY A 67 15.93 1.56 0.77
C GLY A 67 15.24 2.47 1.79
N MET A 68 13.91 2.33 1.99
CA MET A 68 13.21 3.02 3.07
C MET A 68 13.58 2.44 4.44
N SER A 69 13.46 3.30 5.44
CA SER A 69 13.66 2.97 6.84
C SER A 69 12.38 2.43 7.48
N VAL A 70 12.50 1.47 8.40
CA VAL A 70 11.32 1.01 9.18
C VAL A 70 10.69 2.18 9.93
N GLY A 71 9.41 2.45 9.62
CA GLY A 71 8.63 3.57 10.21
C GLY A 71 8.66 4.86 9.39
N GLU A 72 9.38 4.90 8.28
CA GLU A 72 9.34 6.01 7.32
C GLU A 72 8.10 5.88 6.43
N SER A 73 7.48 7.02 6.11
CA SER A 73 6.41 7.11 5.12
C SER A 73 6.88 7.93 3.93
N LYS A 74 6.51 7.47 2.74
CA LYS A 74 6.86 8.14 1.49
C LYS A 74 5.67 8.15 0.56
N THR A 75 5.46 9.28 -0.09
CA THR A 75 4.46 9.47 -1.13
C THR A 75 5.19 9.71 -2.43
N GLU A 76 4.98 8.84 -3.42
CA GLU A 76 5.51 9.02 -4.76
C GLU A 76 4.39 8.79 -5.78
N LYS A 77 4.53 9.44 -6.92
CA LYS A 77 3.62 9.25 -8.04
C LYS A 77 4.08 8.02 -8.83
N ILE A 78 3.35 6.92 -8.70
CA ILE A 78 3.61 5.69 -9.45
C ILE A 78 2.89 5.80 -10.81
N THR A 79 3.60 5.48 -11.89
CA THR A 79 2.99 5.40 -13.23
C THR A 79 2.01 4.24 -13.32
N PRO A 80 0.98 4.29 -14.19
CA PRO A 80 0.02 3.20 -14.36
C PRO A 80 0.72 1.87 -14.65
N ASP A 81 1.75 1.86 -15.50
CA ASP A 81 2.54 0.67 -15.86
C ASP A 81 3.15 -0.06 -14.67
N SER A 82 3.55 0.66 -13.62
CA SER A 82 4.15 0.09 -12.41
C SER A 82 3.14 -0.10 -11.26
N ALA A 83 1.86 0.18 -11.51
CA ALA A 83 0.75 0.03 -10.58
C ALA A 83 -0.29 -0.97 -11.12
N PHE A 84 -1.45 -0.46 -11.55
CA PHE A 84 -2.58 -1.27 -12.03
C PHE A 84 -2.57 -1.55 -13.54
N GLY A 85 -1.60 -1.01 -14.27
CA GLY A 85 -1.53 -1.02 -15.72
C GLY A 85 -2.26 0.16 -16.37
N PRO A 86 -2.09 0.35 -17.68
CA PRO A 86 -2.85 1.34 -18.43
C PRO A 86 -4.33 1.00 -18.43
N TYR A 87 -5.17 2.02 -18.61
CA TYR A 87 -6.60 1.81 -18.85
C TYR A 87 -6.78 0.96 -20.11
N CYS A 88 -7.35 -0.23 -19.93
CA CYS A 88 -7.64 -1.16 -21.01
C CYS A 88 -9.11 -1.02 -21.45
N PRO A 89 -9.41 -0.29 -22.55
CA PRO A 89 -10.77 -0.18 -23.07
C PRO A 89 -11.33 -1.55 -23.49
N GLU A 90 -10.47 -2.50 -23.83
CA GLU A 90 -10.82 -3.89 -24.16
C GLU A 90 -11.51 -4.63 -22.99
N LEU A 91 -11.19 -4.25 -21.75
CA LEU A 91 -11.80 -4.79 -20.53
C LEU A 91 -13.03 -3.97 -20.09
N SER A 92 -13.33 -2.89 -20.81
CA SER A 92 -14.55 -2.12 -20.63
C SER A 92 -15.63 -2.66 -21.57
N CYS A 93 -16.82 -2.94 -21.04
CA CYS A 93 -17.97 -3.28 -21.87
C CYS A 93 -19.09 -2.28 -21.60
N GLU A 94 -19.60 -1.69 -22.66
CA GLU A 94 -20.83 -0.91 -22.59
C GLU A 94 -22.00 -1.89 -22.60
N MET A 95 -22.77 -1.89 -21.52
CA MET A 95 -23.91 -2.78 -21.35
C MET A 95 -25.19 -1.96 -21.19
N SER A 96 -26.25 -2.41 -21.86
CA SER A 96 -27.53 -1.74 -21.76
C SER A 96 -28.16 -1.96 -20.38
N LEU A 97 -28.78 -0.91 -19.85
CA LEU A 97 -29.53 -0.96 -18.58
C LEU A 97 -30.64 -2.02 -18.60
N SER A 98 -31.22 -2.31 -19.77
CA SER A 98 -32.22 -3.37 -19.94
C SER A 98 -31.62 -4.77 -19.74
N TRP A 99 -30.41 -5.02 -20.24
CA TRP A 99 -29.71 -6.29 -20.05
C TRP A 99 -29.34 -6.51 -18.57
N LEU A 100 -28.82 -5.49 -17.89
CA LEU A 100 -28.49 -5.53 -16.45
C LEU A 100 -29.73 -5.79 -15.57
N ARG A 101 -30.86 -5.15 -15.90
CA ARG A 101 -32.14 -5.36 -15.20
C ARG A 101 -32.70 -6.76 -15.44
N ALA A 102 -32.58 -7.29 -16.65
CA ALA A 102 -33.05 -8.63 -17.00
C ALA A 102 -32.29 -9.75 -16.27
N GLN A 103 -31.01 -9.54 -15.95
CA GLN A 103 -30.19 -10.46 -15.15
C GLN A 103 -30.38 -10.29 -13.63
N GLY A 104 -31.24 -9.36 -13.20
CA GLY A 104 -31.48 -9.10 -11.76
C GLY A 104 -30.29 -8.46 -11.03
N LEU A 105 -29.25 -8.04 -11.75
CA LEU A 105 -28.04 -7.42 -11.19
C LEU A 105 -28.27 -5.98 -10.74
N CYS A 106 -29.30 -5.31 -11.27
CA CYS A 106 -29.80 -4.05 -10.74
C CYS A 106 -30.91 -4.30 -9.71
N ARG A 107 -30.54 -4.75 -8.51
CA ARG A 107 -31.43 -4.74 -7.34
C ARG A 107 -30.96 -3.68 -6.34
N TRP A 108 -31.06 -2.42 -6.75
CA TRP A 108 -30.86 -1.31 -5.82
C TRP A 108 -32.16 -1.12 -5.02
N SER A 109 -32.21 -1.69 -3.83
CA SER A 109 -33.22 -1.38 -2.82
C SER A 109 -32.86 -0.03 -2.20
N GLY A 110 -33.66 0.99 -2.52
CA GLY A 110 -33.57 2.32 -1.92
C GLY A 110 -34.07 2.37 -0.49
#